data_AF-A0A9E0IFP7-F1
#
_entry.id   AF-A0A9E0IFP7-F1
#
_cell.length_a   1.000
_cell.length_b   1.000
_cell.length_c   1.000
_cell.angle_alpha   90.00
_cell.angle_beta   90.00
_cell.angle_gamma   90.00
#
_symmetry.space_group_name_H-M   'P 1'
#
loop_
_entity.id
_entity.type
_entity.pdbx_description
1 polymer ?
#
loop_
_entity_poly.entity_id
_entity_poly.type
_entity_poly.pdbx_seq_one_letter_code
_entity_poly.pdbx_strand_id
1 'polypeptide(L)'
;MQSFLESQQIDYFIGSVVTFAKGQYKAIVDGQQRLTTITLLLASIRNCYQKYSFEDRASGAQNFIERNNKNNEATYVLRTETSYPYLQTVIQKKESQKKITKLSEEEMLLEAAFNFFNEKIINEIDKIETDTGITISTKRIKTKKRLDELRDTLLALKLIYVELDNEDDAYQVFETLNTRGKDLATADLIKNHLARLLREKNPGSDDVKVRWSMMSDYIKTITIESIDLGKL
;
A
#
# COMPACT_ATOMS: atom_id res chain seq x y z
N MET A 1 8.09 -5.30 43.17
CA MET A 1 8.70 -4.63 42.01
C MET A 1 8.88 -5.68 40.92
N GLN A 2 7.81 -6.05 40.22
CA GLN A 2 7.33 -5.39 39.01
C GLN A 2 8.27 -5.63 37.81
N SER A 3 8.40 -6.89 37.40
CA SER A 3 9.07 -7.27 36.15
C SER A 3 8.64 -8.69 35.73
N PHE A 4 7.43 -8.87 35.17
CA PHE A 4 7.12 -10.04 34.31
C PHE A 4 5.78 -9.94 33.56
N LEU A 5 5.34 -8.73 33.21
CA LEU A 5 4.18 -8.52 32.34
C LEU A 5 4.51 -7.50 31.24
N GLU A 6 5.68 -7.67 30.61
CA GLU A 6 5.80 -7.18 29.24
C GLU A 6 4.99 -8.14 28.37
N SER A 7 3.78 -7.71 28.02
CA SER A 7 3.11 -8.24 26.84
C SER A 7 4.15 -8.25 25.72
N GLN A 8 4.53 -9.41 25.20
CA GLN A 8 5.43 -9.49 24.05
C GLN A 8 4.78 -8.70 22.91
N GLN A 9 5.18 -7.44 22.77
CA GLN A 9 4.84 -6.63 21.61
C GLN A 9 5.66 -7.25 20.49
N ILE A 10 5.02 -8.11 19.71
CA ILE A 10 5.65 -8.75 18.56
C ILE A 10 5.95 -7.61 17.58
N ASP A 11 7.18 -7.11 17.61
CA ASP A 11 7.70 -6.16 16.64
C ASP A 11 7.76 -6.86 15.29
N TYR A 12 6.72 -6.65 14.48
CA TYR A 12 6.64 -7.26 13.16
C TYR A 12 7.29 -6.36 12.13
N PHE A 13 8.46 -6.77 11.66
CA PHE A 13 9.19 -6.09 10.60
C PHE A 13 8.60 -6.42 9.22
N ILE A 14 8.22 -5.39 8.47
CA ILE A 14 7.56 -5.54 7.15
C ILE A 14 8.46 -5.22 5.95
N GLY A 15 9.72 -4.83 6.20
CA GLY A 15 10.69 -4.47 5.15
C GLY A 15 11.10 -3.01 5.17
N SER A 16 11.73 -2.59 4.08
CA SER A 16 12.17 -1.22 3.84
C SER A 16 11.19 -0.42 2.99
N VAL A 17 11.24 0.90 3.17
CA VAL A 17 10.66 1.91 2.28
C VAL A 17 11.79 2.85 1.88
N VAL A 18 12.02 2.97 0.57
CA VAL A 18 13.08 3.82 0.01
C VAL A 18 12.44 5.01 -0.68
N THR A 19 12.88 6.21 -0.31
CA THR A 19 12.34 7.47 -0.84
C THR A 19 13.43 8.46 -1.21
N PHE A 20 13.09 9.41 -2.09
CA PHE A 20 13.90 10.59 -2.34
C PHE A 20 13.07 11.88 -2.28
N ALA A 21 13.74 12.99 -2.00
CA ALA A 21 13.10 14.31 -1.94
C ALA A 21 12.60 14.76 -3.32
N LYS A 22 11.31 15.10 -3.43
CA LYS A 22 10.68 15.64 -4.65
C LYS A 22 9.82 16.87 -4.30
N GLY A 23 10.49 18.02 -4.18
CA GLY A 23 9.86 19.26 -3.75
C GLY A 23 9.33 19.15 -2.31
N GLN A 24 8.03 19.38 -2.12
CA GLN A 24 7.37 19.24 -0.81
C GLN A 24 6.95 17.80 -0.46
N TYR A 25 7.16 16.86 -1.37
CA TYR A 25 6.79 15.45 -1.23
C TYR A 25 8.02 14.57 -1.24
N LYS A 26 7.84 13.31 -0.84
CA LYS A 26 8.86 12.27 -0.99
C LYS A 26 8.37 11.26 -2.02
N ALA A 27 9.14 11.05 -3.07
CA ALA A 27 8.83 10.04 -4.07
C ALA A 27 9.29 8.68 -3.57
N ILE A 28 8.47 7.65 -3.77
CA ILE A 28 8.72 6.30 -3.26
C ILE A 28 9.28 5.46 -4.41
N VAL A 29 10.49 4.93 -4.23
CA VAL A 29 11.13 4.01 -5.19
C VAL A 29 10.84 2.55 -4.82
N ASP A 30 10.81 2.24 -3.52
CA ASP A 30 10.47 0.91 -2.99
C ASP A 30 9.49 0.99 -1.82
N GLY A 31 8.68 -0.04 -1.66
CA GLY A 31 7.68 -0.14 -0.59
C GLY A 31 6.32 0.45 -0.96
N GLN A 32 6.08 0.78 -2.24
CA GLN A 32 4.78 1.27 -2.71
C GLN A 32 3.65 0.32 -2.34
N GLN A 33 3.79 -0.97 -2.65
CA GLN A 33 2.78 -1.98 -2.31
C GLN A 33 2.55 -2.08 -0.79
N ARG A 34 3.61 -2.00 0.02
CA ARG A 34 3.51 -2.05 1.50
C ARG A 34 2.68 -0.88 2.03
N LEU A 35 2.99 0.34 1.59
CA LEU A 35 2.26 1.55 1.99
C LEU A 35 0.81 1.52 1.51
N THR A 36 0.57 1.03 0.30
CA THR A 36 -0.78 0.83 -0.22
C THR A 36 -1.54 -0.16 0.67
N THR A 37 -0.99 -1.33 0.97
CA THR A 37 -1.64 -2.33 1.84
C THR A 37 -1.97 -1.77 3.23
N ILE A 38 -1.06 -1.04 3.86
CA ILE A 38 -1.31 -0.39 5.16
C ILE A 38 -2.45 0.62 5.04
N THR A 39 -2.46 1.42 3.96
CA THR A 39 -3.51 2.40 3.68
C THR A 39 -4.88 1.71 3.51
N LEU A 40 -4.94 0.61 2.76
CA LEU A 40 -6.15 -0.19 2.58
C LEU A 40 -6.69 -0.69 3.93
N LEU A 41 -5.82 -1.28 4.76
CA LEU A 41 -6.18 -1.79 6.09
C LEU A 41 -6.68 -0.68 7.02
N LEU A 42 -5.98 0.47 7.06
CA LEU A 42 -6.42 1.63 7.84
C LEU A 42 -7.80 2.13 7.39
N ALA A 43 -8.04 2.20 6.08
CA ALA A 43 -9.33 2.60 5.52
C ALA A 43 -10.43 1.58 5.86
N SER A 44 -10.14 0.27 5.83
CA SER A 44 -11.09 -0.78 6.22
C SER A 44 -11.46 -0.70 7.70
N ILE A 45 -10.47 -0.47 8.57
CA ILE A 45 -10.68 -0.28 10.01
C ILE A 45 -11.51 0.99 10.26
N ARG A 46 -11.20 2.10 9.59
CA ARG A 46 -11.98 3.34 9.64
C ARG A 46 -13.45 3.11 9.26
N ASN A 47 -13.70 2.42 8.14
CA ASN A 47 -15.05 2.12 7.70
C ASN A 47 -15.81 1.26 8.72
N CYS A 48 -15.13 0.33 9.38
CA CYS A 48 -15.73 -0.44 10.48
C CYS A 48 -16.06 0.46 11.68
N TYR A 49 -15.17 1.37 12.09
CA TYR A 49 -15.49 2.34 13.14
C TYR A 49 -16.73 3.19 12.78
N GLN A 50 -16.86 3.64 11.54
CA GLN A 50 -18.06 4.36 11.06
C GLN A 50 -19.31 3.48 11.16
N LYS A 51 -19.25 2.23 10.68
CA LYS A 51 -20.37 1.26 10.71
C LYS A 51 -20.90 1.04 12.14
N TYR A 52 -20.04 0.98 13.14
CA TYR A 52 -20.42 0.78 14.55
C TYR A 52 -20.54 2.08 15.36
N SER A 53 -20.53 3.24 14.69
CA SER A 53 -20.69 4.57 15.30
C SER A 53 -19.64 4.90 16.37
N PHE A 54 -18.38 4.64 16.08
CA PHE A 54 -17.20 5.05 16.86
C PHE A 54 -16.49 6.21 16.16
N GLU A 55 -17.16 7.37 16.10
CA GLU A 55 -16.77 8.49 15.24
C GLU A 55 -15.42 9.13 15.61
N ASP A 56 -15.08 9.12 16.91
CA ASP A 56 -13.78 9.56 17.43
C ASP A 56 -12.65 8.68 16.88
N ARG A 57 -12.86 7.36 16.88
CA ARG A 57 -11.90 6.38 16.36
C ARG A 57 -11.79 6.40 14.85
N ALA A 58 -12.93 6.56 14.15
CA ALA A 58 -12.94 6.73 12.70
C ALA A 58 -12.13 7.96 12.28
N SER A 59 -12.31 9.10 12.97
CA SER A 59 -11.57 10.33 12.68
C SER A 59 -10.08 10.18 13.00
N GLY A 60 -9.75 9.49 14.12
CA GLY A 60 -8.36 9.16 14.43
C GLY A 60 -7.69 8.30 13.35
N ALA A 61 -8.37 7.28 12.84
CA ALA A 61 -7.87 6.45 11.74
C ALA A 61 -7.72 7.25 10.43
N GLN A 62 -8.65 8.16 10.12
CA GLN A 62 -8.59 9.02 8.93
C GLN A 62 -7.34 9.91 8.91
N ASN A 63 -6.89 10.39 10.07
CA ASN A 63 -5.72 11.28 10.17
C ASN A 63 -4.40 10.61 9.72
N PHE A 64 -4.34 9.27 9.68
CA PHE A 64 -3.20 8.53 9.12
C PHE A 64 -3.25 8.40 7.59
N ILE A 65 -4.42 8.64 7.00
CA ILE A 65 -4.68 8.50 5.56
C ILE A 65 -4.65 9.87 4.88
N GLU A 66 -5.24 10.87 5.53
CA GLU A 66 -5.39 12.24 5.04
C GLU A 66 -5.10 13.21 6.19
N ARG A 67 -4.22 14.20 5.94
CA ARG A 67 -3.84 15.20 6.94
C ARG A 67 -3.68 16.57 6.30
N ASN A 68 -3.82 17.61 7.11
CA ASN A 68 -3.64 18.97 6.63
C ASN A 68 -2.15 19.31 6.47
N ASN A 69 -1.81 20.00 5.38
CA ASN A 69 -0.47 20.53 5.17
C ASN A 69 -0.23 21.80 6.01
N LYS A 70 0.94 22.45 5.84
CA LYS A 70 1.30 23.69 6.55
C LYS A 70 0.32 24.86 6.31
N ASN A 71 -0.43 24.81 5.22
CA ASN A 71 -1.43 25.80 4.83
C ASN A 71 -2.85 25.39 5.27
N ASN A 72 -2.98 24.36 6.09
CA ASN A 72 -4.25 23.78 6.54
C ASN A 72 -5.12 23.18 5.41
N GLU A 73 -4.49 22.75 4.30
CA GLU A 73 -5.19 22.12 3.18
C GLU A 73 -5.11 20.60 3.29
N ALA A 74 -6.24 19.92 3.13
CA ALA A 74 -6.32 18.46 3.21
C ALA A 74 -5.45 17.80 2.12
N THR A 75 -4.59 16.87 2.54
CA THR A 75 -3.65 16.17 1.67
C THR A 75 -3.55 14.71 2.07
N TYR A 76 -3.74 13.80 1.10
CA TYR A 76 -3.49 12.38 1.30
C TYR A 76 -2.02 12.10 1.59
N VAL A 77 -1.78 11.20 2.55
CA VAL A 77 -0.44 10.76 2.96
C VAL A 77 0.23 9.97 1.84
N LEU A 78 -0.53 9.14 1.14
CA LEU A 78 -0.08 8.38 -0.03
C LEU A 78 -0.81 8.87 -1.28
N ARG A 79 -0.06 9.19 -2.35
CA ARG A 79 -0.61 9.56 -3.65
C ARG A 79 -0.05 8.63 -4.71
N THR A 80 -0.93 8.08 -5.55
CA THR A 80 -0.54 7.29 -6.72
C THR A 80 -0.93 8.03 -8.00
N GLU A 81 -0.09 7.94 -9.03
CA GLU A 81 -0.38 8.50 -10.35
C GLU A 81 -1.25 7.55 -11.19
N THR A 82 -1.10 6.24 -11.00
CA THR A 82 -1.71 5.20 -11.84
C THR A 82 -3.10 4.76 -11.37
N SER A 83 -3.35 4.77 -10.07
CA SER A 83 -4.62 4.37 -9.45
C SER A 83 -5.48 5.58 -9.00
N TYR A 84 -5.21 6.74 -9.59
CA TYR A 84 -6.07 7.92 -9.51
C TYR A 84 -7.21 7.80 -10.53
N PRO A 85 -8.48 8.09 -10.16
CA PRO A 85 -8.92 8.66 -8.89
C PRO A 85 -9.40 7.64 -7.84
N TYR A 86 -9.37 6.33 -8.14
CA TYR A 86 -10.01 5.31 -7.31
C TYR A 86 -9.47 5.27 -5.88
N LEU A 87 -8.16 5.18 -5.70
CA LEU A 87 -7.54 5.08 -4.37
C LEU A 87 -7.94 6.29 -3.50
N GLN A 88 -7.89 7.49 -4.06
CA GLN A 88 -8.20 8.72 -3.33
C GLN A 88 -9.69 8.81 -3.01
N THR A 89 -10.56 8.58 -3.99
CA THR A 89 -12.00 8.91 -3.89
C THR A 89 -12.86 7.81 -3.28
N VAL A 90 -12.47 6.55 -3.43
CA VAL A 90 -13.23 5.39 -2.94
C VAL A 90 -12.65 4.86 -1.63
N ILE A 91 -11.33 4.83 -1.50
CA ILE A 91 -10.66 4.23 -0.33
C ILE A 91 -10.23 5.31 0.68
N GLN A 92 -9.49 6.33 0.25
CA GLN A 92 -8.86 7.27 1.18
C GLN A 92 -9.82 8.33 1.73
N LYS A 93 -10.79 8.82 0.94
CA LYS A 93 -11.83 9.72 1.47
C LYS A 93 -12.65 9.05 2.56
N LYS A 94 -12.95 9.83 3.61
CA LYS A 94 -13.84 9.41 4.70
C LYS A 94 -15.26 9.06 4.22
N GLU A 95 -15.78 9.83 3.26
CA GLU A 95 -17.06 9.58 2.58
C GLU A 95 -16.78 9.11 1.15
N SER A 96 -16.82 7.80 0.94
CA SER A 96 -16.48 7.15 -0.34
C SER A 96 -17.42 7.57 -1.47
N GLN A 97 -16.86 8.00 -2.60
CA GLN A 97 -17.61 8.33 -3.81
C GLN A 97 -17.59 7.15 -4.81
N LYS A 98 -18.56 6.23 -4.72
CA LYS A 98 -18.64 5.03 -5.58
C LYS A 98 -18.98 5.28 -7.06
N LYS A 99 -19.05 6.53 -7.52
CA LYS A 99 -19.43 6.87 -8.91
C LYS A 99 -18.24 6.78 -9.88
N ILE A 100 -17.56 5.64 -9.91
CA ILE A 100 -16.52 5.35 -10.92
C ILE A 100 -17.06 4.28 -11.85
N THR A 101 -17.20 4.62 -13.14
CA THR A 101 -17.90 3.79 -14.13
C THR A 101 -16.98 2.85 -14.90
N LYS A 102 -15.66 3.08 -14.88
CA LYS A 102 -14.67 2.20 -15.51
C LYS A 102 -13.39 2.15 -14.67
N LEU A 103 -13.04 0.96 -14.20
CA LEU A 103 -11.81 0.69 -13.47
C LEU A 103 -10.75 0.15 -14.42
N SER A 104 -9.51 0.56 -14.22
CA SER A 104 -8.33 -0.12 -14.76
C SER A 104 -8.09 -1.45 -14.04
N GLU A 105 -7.24 -2.31 -14.61
CA GLU A 105 -6.86 -3.59 -13.98
C GLU A 105 -6.26 -3.38 -12.58
N GLU A 106 -5.40 -2.36 -12.41
CA GLU A 106 -4.82 -2.01 -11.11
C GLU A 106 -5.91 -1.61 -10.10
N GLU A 107 -6.89 -0.81 -10.51
CA GLU A 107 -7.97 -0.38 -9.63
C GLU A 107 -8.91 -1.53 -9.26
N MET A 108 -9.12 -2.50 -10.17
CA MET A 108 -9.85 -3.74 -9.86
C MET A 108 -9.12 -4.58 -8.80
N LEU A 109 -7.78 -4.67 -8.89
CA LEU A 109 -6.97 -5.37 -7.89
C LEU A 109 -7.02 -4.65 -6.54
N LEU A 110 -6.98 -3.32 -6.53
CA LEU A 110 -7.15 -2.51 -5.32
C LEU A 110 -8.53 -2.72 -4.70
N GLU A 111 -9.59 -2.73 -5.52
CA GLU A 111 -10.95 -3.00 -5.08
C GLU A 111 -11.07 -4.38 -4.44
N ALA A 112 -10.57 -5.42 -5.11
CA ALA A 112 -10.60 -6.78 -4.62
C ALA A 112 -9.85 -6.91 -3.28
N ALA A 113 -8.65 -6.32 -3.18
CA ALA A 113 -7.87 -6.32 -1.94
C ALA A 113 -8.59 -5.57 -0.80
N PHE A 114 -9.19 -4.42 -1.11
CA PHE A 114 -9.93 -3.63 -0.15
C PHE A 114 -11.18 -4.35 0.36
N ASN A 115 -11.94 -4.97 -0.54
CA ASN A 115 -13.11 -5.79 -0.20
C ASN A 115 -12.71 -7.00 0.65
N PHE A 116 -11.62 -7.67 0.29
CA PHE A 116 -11.06 -8.75 1.10
C PHE A 116 -10.77 -8.32 2.54
N PHE A 117 -10.12 -7.17 2.76
CA PHE A 117 -9.87 -6.67 4.11
C PHE A 117 -11.14 -6.29 4.85
N ASN A 118 -12.09 -5.62 4.19
CA ASN A 118 -13.38 -5.29 4.77
C ASN A 118 -14.11 -6.57 5.23
N GLU A 119 -14.19 -7.59 4.39
CA GLU A 119 -14.82 -8.87 4.72
C GLU A 119 -14.12 -9.57 5.89
N LYS A 120 -12.78 -9.62 5.90
CA LYS A 120 -12.04 -10.26 6.99
C LYS A 120 -12.26 -9.59 8.34
N ILE A 121 -12.27 -8.26 8.38
CA ILE A 121 -12.52 -7.51 9.62
C ILE A 121 -13.97 -7.69 10.06
N ILE A 122 -14.94 -7.58 9.13
CA ILE A 122 -16.37 -7.77 9.46
C ILE A 122 -16.61 -9.16 10.01
N ASN A 123 -16.10 -10.21 9.36
CA ASN A 123 -16.24 -11.59 9.82
C ASN A 123 -15.64 -11.81 11.22
N GLU A 124 -14.57 -11.08 11.57
CA GLU A 124 -13.99 -11.15 12.91
C GLU A 124 -14.88 -10.48 13.97
N ILE A 125 -15.51 -9.36 13.63
CA ILE A 125 -16.42 -8.65 14.52
C ILE A 125 -17.77 -9.37 14.63
N ASP A 126 -18.26 -10.01 13.57
CA ASP A 126 -19.53 -10.74 13.57
C ASP A 126 -19.52 -11.91 14.57
N LYS A 127 -18.35 -12.50 14.87
CA LYS A 127 -18.19 -13.48 15.95
C LYS A 127 -18.56 -12.93 17.33
N ILE A 128 -18.37 -11.63 17.54
CA ILE A 128 -18.74 -10.93 18.78
C ILE A 128 -20.24 -10.60 18.76
N GLU A 129 -20.77 -10.17 17.61
CA GLU A 129 -22.17 -9.77 17.47
C GLU A 129 -23.14 -10.96 17.53
N THR A 130 -22.71 -12.15 17.07
CA THR A 130 -23.51 -13.39 17.09
C THR A 130 -23.51 -14.11 18.43
N ASP A 131 -22.65 -13.72 19.37
CA ASP A 131 -22.62 -14.29 20.72
C ASP A 131 -23.90 -13.91 21.49
N THR A 132 -24.81 -14.86 21.67
CA THR A 132 -26.08 -14.68 22.38
C THR A 132 -25.91 -14.65 23.90
N GLY A 133 -24.74 -15.03 24.41
CA GLY A 133 -24.42 -15.06 25.84
C GLY A 133 -24.08 -13.70 26.44
N ILE A 134 -23.95 -12.64 25.64
CA ILE A 134 -23.53 -11.31 26.09
C ILE A 134 -24.53 -10.21 25.75
N THR A 135 -24.62 -9.22 26.64
CA THR A 135 -25.47 -8.04 26.46
C THR A 135 -24.98 -7.14 25.34
N ILE A 136 -25.88 -6.33 24.78
CA ILE A 136 -25.58 -5.35 23.71
C ILE A 136 -24.47 -4.37 24.12
N SER A 137 -24.48 -3.90 25.38
CA SER A 137 -23.43 -3.02 25.90
C SER A 137 -22.07 -3.70 25.92
N THR A 138 -22.03 -4.98 26.30
CA THR A 138 -20.80 -5.78 26.30
C THR A 138 -20.30 -6.03 24.88
N LYS A 139 -21.19 -6.31 23.91
CA LYS A 139 -20.85 -6.43 22.49
C LYS A 139 -20.17 -5.16 21.98
N ARG A 140 -20.79 -4.00 22.21
CA ARG A 140 -20.22 -2.70 21.81
C ARG A 140 -18.83 -2.46 22.38
N ILE A 141 -18.59 -2.79 23.65
CA ILE A 141 -17.27 -2.65 24.29
C ILE A 141 -16.25 -3.61 23.67
N LYS A 142 -16.61 -4.89 23.49
CA LYS A 142 -15.73 -5.90 22.88
C LYS A 142 -15.40 -5.55 21.43
N THR A 143 -16.40 -5.15 20.63
CA THR A 143 -16.23 -4.72 19.24
C THR A 143 -15.29 -3.52 19.15
N LYS A 144 -15.48 -2.50 20.00
CA LYS A 144 -14.55 -1.36 20.07
C LYS A 144 -13.13 -1.80 20.40
N LYS A 145 -12.98 -2.62 21.44
CA LYS A 145 -11.68 -3.13 21.90
C LYS A 145 -10.98 -3.90 20.78
N ARG A 146 -11.70 -4.75 20.06
CA ARG A 146 -11.13 -5.56 18.97
C ARG A 146 -10.65 -4.71 17.80
N LEU A 147 -11.41 -3.68 17.43
CA LEU A 147 -10.99 -2.72 16.40
C LEU A 147 -9.78 -1.89 16.85
N ASP A 148 -9.75 -1.46 18.12
CA ASP A 148 -8.61 -0.76 18.71
C ASP A 148 -7.35 -1.66 18.68
N GLU A 149 -7.45 -2.93 19.05
CA GLU A 149 -6.34 -3.90 18.95
C GLU A 149 -5.83 -4.08 17.51
N LEU A 150 -6.73 -4.17 16.51
CA LEU A 150 -6.35 -4.28 15.10
C LEU A 150 -5.61 -3.03 14.61
N ARG A 151 -6.12 -1.84 14.96
CA ARG A 151 -5.45 -0.57 14.65
C ARG A 151 -4.07 -0.52 15.29
N ASP A 152 -3.98 -0.81 16.59
CA ASP A 152 -2.73 -0.66 17.34
C ASP A 152 -1.68 -1.68 16.88
N THR A 153 -2.09 -2.88 16.50
CA THR A 153 -1.21 -3.87 15.87
C THR A 153 -0.68 -3.38 14.53
N LEU A 154 -1.54 -2.79 13.69
CA LEU A 154 -1.14 -2.22 12.40
C LEU A 154 -0.18 -1.04 12.56
N LEU A 155 -0.39 -0.18 13.56
CA LEU A 155 0.48 0.96 13.84
C LEU A 155 1.78 0.56 14.55
N ALA A 156 1.84 -0.62 15.16
CA ALA A 156 3.05 -1.16 15.78
C ALA A 156 4.03 -1.77 14.77
N LEU A 157 3.63 -1.95 13.50
CA LEU A 157 4.50 -2.47 12.45
C LEU A 157 5.80 -1.67 12.32
N LYS A 158 6.92 -2.38 12.19
CA LYS A 158 8.25 -1.77 12.05
C LYS A 158 8.68 -1.79 10.59
N LEU A 159 9.16 -0.64 10.12
CA LEU A 159 9.74 -0.49 8.77
C LEU A 159 11.09 0.21 8.87
N ILE A 160 12.02 -0.17 7.99
CA ILE A 160 13.25 0.59 7.78
C ILE A 160 12.93 1.69 6.78
N TYR A 161 13.09 2.94 7.21
CA TYR A 161 12.88 4.09 6.36
C TYR A 161 14.24 4.60 5.85
N VAL A 162 14.42 4.62 4.53
CA VAL A 162 15.60 5.15 3.87
C VAL A 162 15.19 6.37 3.05
N GLU A 163 15.80 7.50 3.35
CA GLU A 163 15.62 8.76 2.63
C GLU A 163 16.93 9.18 2.00
N LEU A 164 16.86 9.54 0.72
CA LEU A 164 18.00 9.93 -0.10
C LEU A 164 17.73 11.28 -0.78
N ASP A 165 18.80 11.98 -1.15
CA ASP A 165 18.68 13.35 -1.64
C ASP A 165 18.19 13.42 -3.09
N ASN A 166 18.51 12.41 -3.91
CA ASN A 166 18.17 12.38 -5.33
C ASN A 166 17.65 11.01 -5.78
N GLU A 167 17.06 11.01 -6.97
CA GLU A 167 16.42 9.86 -7.60
C GLU A 167 17.43 8.73 -7.93
N ASP A 168 18.62 9.06 -8.42
CA ASP A 168 19.61 8.09 -8.86
C ASP A 168 20.17 7.25 -7.70
N ASP A 169 20.50 7.91 -6.59
CA ASP A 169 20.95 7.23 -5.36
C ASP A 169 19.86 6.31 -4.81
N ALA A 170 18.59 6.75 -4.89
CA ALA A 170 17.45 5.94 -4.47
C ALA A 170 17.26 4.69 -5.32
N TYR A 171 17.47 4.80 -6.63
CA TYR A 171 17.47 3.64 -7.51
C TYR A 171 18.65 2.70 -7.25
N GLN A 172 19.85 3.23 -6.99
CA GLN A 172 21.01 2.39 -6.68
C GLN A 172 20.82 1.58 -5.37
N VAL A 173 20.27 2.23 -4.34
CA VAL A 173 19.92 1.55 -3.08
C VAL A 173 18.84 0.51 -3.33
N PHE A 174 17.81 0.82 -4.13
CA PHE A 174 16.76 -0.12 -4.51
C PHE A 174 17.31 -1.36 -5.24
N GLU A 175 18.17 -1.18 -6.24
CA GLU A 175 18.81 -2.30 -6.96
C GLU A 175 19.57 -3.20 -5.97
N THR A 176 20.39 -2.58 -5.12
CA THR A 176 21.19 -3.30 -4.12
C THR A 176 20.35 -4.07 -3.11
N LEU A 177 19.20 -3.52 -2.69
CA LEU A 177 18.27 -4.17 -1.76
C LEU A 177 17.59 -5.39 -2.40
N ASN A 178 17.20 -5.31 -3.67
CA ASN A 178 16.53 -6.42 -4.34
C ASN A 178 17.47 -7.57 -4.70
N THR A 179 18.72 -7.28 -5.08
CA THR A 179 19.73 -8.32 -5.38
C THR A 179 20.03 -9.22 -4.16
N ARG A 180 19.64 -8.82 -2.94
CA ARG A 180 19.90 -9.57 -1.70
C ARG A 180 18.69 -10.32 -1.13
N GLY A 181 17.46 -10.02 -1.56
CA GLY A 181 16.24 -10.44 -0.85
C GLY A 181 15.25 -11.29 -1.64
N LYS A 182 15.04 -10.99 -2.94
CA LYS A 182 14.22 -11.73 -3.91
C LYS A 182 14.44 -11.08 -5.28
N ASP A 183 14.88 -11.83 -6.27
CA ASP A 183 15.18 -11.25 -7.59
C ASP A 183 13.94 -10.60 -8.20
N LEU A 184 14.06 -9.31 -8.52
CA LEU A 184 13.26 -8.72 -9.59
C LEU A 184 13.56 -9.52 -10.86
N ALA A 185 12.54 -9.78 -11.68
CA ALA A 185 12.80 -10.40 -12.98
C ALA A 185 13.86 -9.55 -13.72
N THR A 186 14.88 -10.17 -14.29
CA THR A 186 15.98 -9.46 -15.00
C THR A 186 15.43 -8.43 -16.01
N ALA A 187 14.26 -8.70 -16.58
CA ALA A 187 13.53 -7.79 -17.46
C ALA A 187 13.16 -6.44 -16.79
N ASP A 188 12.77 -6.42 -15.51
CA ASP A 188 12.41 -5.20 -14.78
C ASP A 188 13.65 -4.37 -14.42
N LEU A 189 14.78 -5.01 -14.13
CA LEU A 189 16.07 -4.32 -13.95
C LEU A 189 16.51 -3.67 -15.26
N ILE A 190 16.42 -4.40 -16.38
CA ILE A 190 16.73 -3.87 -17.71
C ILE A 190 15.81 -2.68 -18.04
N LYS A 191 14.51 -2.77 -17.73
CA LYS A 191 13.54 -1.68 -17.90
C LYS A 191 13.97 -0.41 -17.20
N ASN A 192 14.28 -0.52 -15.90
CA ASN A 192 14.64 0.61 -15.07
C ASN A 192 15.95 1.23 -15.54
N HIS A 193 16.93 0.41 -15.90
CA HIS A 193 18.21 0.86 -16.43
C HIS A 193 18.07 1.60 -17.77
N LEU A 194 17.28 1.07 -18.71
CA LEU A 194 17.01 1.72 -20.00
C LEU A 194 16.23 3.03 -19.81
N ALA A 195 15.27 3.05 -18.88
CA ALA A 195 14.51 4.25 -18.55
C ALA A 195 15.41 5.38 -18.02
N ARG A 196 16.41 5.04 -17.19
CA ARG A 196 17.40 6.00 -16.70
C ARG A 196 18.23 6.60 -17.84
N LEU A 197 18.86 5.75 -18.66
CA LEU A 197 19.73 6.19 -19.76
C LEU A 197 19.02 7.07 -20.80
N LEU A 198 17.72 6.81 -21.03
CA LEU A 198 16.94 7.56 -22.01
C LEU A 198 16.42 8.90 -21.44
N ARG A 199 16.14 8.99 -20.14
CA ARG A 199 15.75 10.24 -19.47
C ARG A 199 16.90 11.24 -19.37
N GLU A 200 18.12 10.77 -19.11
CA GLU A 200 19.32 11.63 -19.10
C GLU A 200 19.56 12.30 -20.47
N LYS A 201 19.23 11.63 -21.57
CA LYS A 201 19.44 12.15 -22.93
C LYS A 201 18.27 12.97 -23.47
N ASN A 202 17.04 12.78 -22.97
CA ASN A 202 15.84 13.49 -23.45
C ASN A 202 14.86 13.76 -22.30
N PRO A 203 14.97 14.89 -21.57
CA PRO A 203 14.24 15.17 -20.33
C PRO A 203 12.71 15.37 -20.45
N GLY A 204 12.07 14.95 -21.54
CA GLY A 204 10.64 15.21 -21.81
C GLY A 204 9.90 14.11 -22.57
N SER A 205 10.48 12.92 -22.72
CA SER A 205 9.80 11.84 -23.45
C SER A 205 9.13 10.84 -22.50
N ASP A 206 7.79 10.86 -22.48
CA ASP A 206 6.97 9.73 -21.98
C ASP A 206 7.08 8.48 -22.88
N ASP A 207 7.88 8.57 -23.95
CA ASP A 207 8.09 7.58 -25.00
C ASP A 207 8.70 6.27 -24.45
N VAL A 208 9.45 6.32 -23.34
CA VAL A 208 10.11 5.13 -22.78
C VAL A 208 9.10 4.13 -22.20
N LYS A 209 8.06 4.61 -21.50
CA LYS A 209 7.01 3.74 -20.96
C LYS A 209 6.21 3.09 -22.09
N VAL A 210 5.88 3.86 -23.14
CA VAL A 210 5.12 3.39 -24.30
C VAL A 210 5.92 2.35 -25.09
N ARG A 211 7.19 2.63 -25.40
CA ARG A 211 8.06 1.69 -26.12
C ARG A 211 8.35 0.43 -25.34
N TRP A 212 8.55 0.53 -24.03
CA TRP A 212 8.70 -0.65 -23.19
C TRP A 212 7.44 -1.51 -23.20
N SER A 213 6.25 -0.91 -23.14
CA SER A 213 4.99 -1.66 -23.25
C SER A 213 4.91 -2.39 -24.60
N MET A 214 5.19 -1.70 -25.71
CA MET A 214 5.20 -2.32 -27.04
C MET A 214 6.19 -3.49 -27.14
N MET A 215 7.40 -3.32 -26.60
CA MET A 215 8.40 -4.38 -26.58
C MET A 215 7.97 -5.56 -25.70
N SER A 216 7.43 -5.30 -24.52
CA SER A 216 6.96 -6.34 -23.61
C SER A 216 5.77 -7.12 -24.19
N ASP A 217 4.85 -6.43 -24.86
CA ASP A 217 3.69 -7.05 -25.49
C ASP A 217 4.13 -7.88 -26.70
N TYR A 218 5.08 -7.39 -27.49
CA TYR A 218 5.67 -8.17 -28.59
C TYR A 218 6.37 -9.43 -28.07
N ILE A 219 7.19 -9.33 -27.02
CA ILE A 219 7.88 -10.49 -26.43
C ILE A 219 6.89 -11.52 -25.89
N LYS A 220 5.79 -11.09 -25.25
CA LYS A 220 4.73 -12.01 -24.77
C LYS A 220 4.01 -12.74 -25.91
N THR A 221 3.99 -12.17 -27.12
CA THR A 221 3.39 -12.81 -28.30
C THR A 221 4.33 -13.83 -28.97
N ILE A 222 5.61 -13.85 -28.58
CA ILE A 222 6.57 -14.84 -29.07
C ILE A 222 6.39 -16.12 -28.25
N THR A 223 5.66 -17.08 -28.81
CA THR A 223 5.64 -18.45 -28.30
C THR A 223 7.00 -19.08 -28.61
N ILE A 224 7.81 -19.33 -27.59
CA ILE A 224 9.06 -20.08 -27.77
C ILE A 224 8.65 -21.54 -28.01
N GLU A 225 8.65 -21.97 -29.28
CA GLU A 225 8.67 -23.40 -29.60
C GLU A 225 9.90 -24.01 -28.90
N SER A 226 9.66 -25.08 -28.16
CA SER A 226 10.60 -25.78 -27.28
C SER A 226 12.03 -25.76 -27.80
N ILE A 227 12.92 -25.07 -27.09
CA ILE A 227 14.36 -25.27 -27.24
C ILE A 227 14.65 -26.66 -26.67
N ASP A 228 14.82 -27.63 -27.56
CA ASP A 228 15.32 -28.96 -27.23
C ASP A 228 16.76 -28.81 -26.72
N LEU A 229 16.95 -28.87 -25.39
CA LEU A 229 18.26 -28.94 -24.75
C LEU A 229 18.86 -30.36 -24.83
N GLY A 230 18.63 -31.05 -25.95
CA GLY A 230 19.27 -32.29 -26.32
C GLY A 230 20.56 -32.02 -27.10
N LYS A 231 21.69 -31.99 -26.37
CA LYS A 231 23.11 -31.89 -26.80
C LYS A 231 23.72 -30.50 -26.68
N LEU A 232 24.28 -30.25 -25.50
CA LEU A 232 25.67 -29.83 -25.34
C LEU A 232 26.21 -30.44 -24.03
#